data_AF-A0A9X4KNM2-F1
#
_entry.id   AF-A0A9X4KNM2-F1
#
_cell.length_a   1.000
_cell.length_b   1.000
_cell.length_c   1.000
_cell.angle_alpha   90.00
_cell.angle_beta   90.00
_cell.angle_gamma   90.00
#
_symmetry.space_group_name_H-M   'P 1'
#
loop_
_entity.id
_entity.type
_entity.pdbx_description
1 polymer ?
#
loop_
_entity_poly.entity_id
_entity_poly.type
_entity_poly.pdbx_seq_one_letter_code
_entity_poly.pdbx_strand_id
1 'polypeptide(L)'
;MSLQELRRTASDLILTNDYWSRYRAELEGIRSDGLGLRDAAASMSVSLNAAPGSSGMDGALREGAGRLQTLLSGFANEHGDSGSATAGRREALKSERAGEEERRSLEKQSRTAWSGASAFLAMLAGMRSSPEEKQAFERLDWLYRRNLTWNEGQEEAAATGLPKDAAEGRKAAFAAADGWLDALGDGVTGLRDAVYFAEYSYSRFTTADPSEVRSLLDGGGEGLLMPGEQENEYVLYGLRNPAANIAAAYGELFALRLAIRTMEGLIECRSYGHPLLVLAAAALYGITEALKDIQGLLERGVIPLSKYAKVDTFYKDYIRLFFAAARKLGRTDGSQARADRKQARRRSPGGFYICKRQRNSLGEVMVFAGGREAGGEERVLAGDGEGESL
;
A
#
# COMPACT_ATOMS: atom_id res chain seq x y z
N MET A 1 -6.48 -8.04 30.01
CA MET A 1 -5.52 -7.14 29.38
C MET A 1 -6.25 -5.93 28.80
N SER A 2 -6.00 -4.72 29.31
CA SER A 2 -6.54 -3.46 28.78
C SER A 2 -5.71 -2.94 27.60
N LEU A 3 -6.24 -2.01 26.79
CA LEU A 3 -5.47 -1.36 25.72
C LEU A 3 -4.22 -0.63 26.24
N GLN A 4 -4.29 -0.10 27.47
CA GLN A 4 -3.13 0.52 28.14
C GLN A 4 -2.06 -0.52 28.49
N GLU A 5 -2.48 -1.70 28.95
CA GLU A 5 -1.55 -2.81 29.21
C GLU A 5 -0.91 -3.30 27.91
N LEU A 6 -1.66 -3.39 26.80
CA LEU A 6 -1.14 -3.71 25.46
C LEU A 6 -0.06 -2.75 24.99
N ARG A 7 -0.28 -1.45 25.20
CA ARG A 7 0.72 -0.43 24.90
C ARG A 7 1.97 -0.55 25.78
N ARG A 8 1.78 -0.91 27.05
CA ARG A 8 2.88 -1.14 27.99
C ARG A 8 3.72 -2.33 27.55
N THR A 9 3.10 -3.49 27.32
CA THR A 9 3.79 -4.70 26.88
C THR A 9 4.42 -4.54 25.49
N ALA A 10 3.85 -3.70 24.62
CA ALA A 10 4.46 -3.39 23.34
C ALA A 10 5.74 -2.55 23.48
N SER A 11 5.90 -1.80 24.56
CA SER A 11 7.15 -1.10 24.87
C SER A 11 8.23 -2.08 25.35
N ASP A 12 7.81 -3.19 25.98
CA ASP A 12 8.69 -4.26 26.45
C ASP A 12 9.25 -5.12 25.29
N LEU A 13 8.66 -5.05 24.08
CA LEU A 13 9.21 -5.68 22.86
C LEU A 13 10.55 -5.09 22.42
N ILE A 14 10.87 -3.87 22.87
CA ILE A 14 12.12 -3.20 22.52
C ILE A 14 13.18 -3.67 23.50
N LEU A 15 14.21 -4.35 22.98
CA LEU A 15 15.37 -4.73 23.78
C LEU A 15 15.93 -3.50 24.51
N THR A 16 15.96 -3.59 25.83
CA THR A 16 16.37 -2.48 26.69
C THR A 16 17.86 -2.17 26.49
N ASN A 17 18.28 -0.96 26.85
CA ASN A 17 19.70 -0.59 26.83
C ASN A 17 20.57 -1.52 27.69
N ASP A 18 20.00 -2.14 28.73
CA ASP A 18 20.68 -3.11 29.59
C ASP A 18 20.99 -4.43 28.85
N TYR A 19 20.12 -4.87 27.95
CA TYR A 19 20.44 -6.01 27.07
C TYR A 19 21.67 -5.71 26.21
N TRP A 20 21.70 -4.53 25.58
CA TRP A 20 22.80 -4.13 24.70
C TRP A 20 24.12 -3.91 25.45
N SER A 21 24.07 -3.41 26.69
CA SER A 21 25.27 -3.27 27.52
C SER A 21 25.85 -4.63 27.91
N ARG A 22 25.00 -5.58 28.33
CA ARG A 22 25.40 -6.97 28.63
C ARG A 22 25.94 -7.67 27.38
N TYR A 23 25.26 -7.53 26.25
CA TYR A 23 25.71 -8.12 24.99
C TYR A 23 27.05 -7.57 24.53
N ARG A 24 27.30 -6.26 24.72
CA ARG A 24 28.61 -5.67 24.46
C ARG A 24 29.69 -6.23 25.39
N ALA A 25 29.39 -6.37 26.68
CA ALA A 25 30.32 -6.96 27.63
C ALA A 25 30.64 -8.42 27.28
N GLU A 26 29.65 -9.19 26.83
CA GLU A 26 29.82 -10.56 26.34
C GLU A 26 30.74 -10.63 25.11
N LEU A 27 30.55 -9.73 24.13
CA LEU A 27 31.41 -9.65 22.94
C LEU A 27 32.86 -9.27 23.28
N GLU A 28 33.07 -8.36 24.24
CA GLU A 28 34.42 -8.03 24.72
C GLU A 28 35.05 -9.20 25.48
N GLY A 29 34.26 -9.98 26.21
CA GLY A 29 34.69 -11.25 26.83
C GLY A 29 35.19 -12.26 25.77
N ILE A 30 34.36 -12.54 24.76
CA ILE A 30 34.73 -13.41 23.63
C ILE A 30 36.04 -12.95 22.98
N ARG A 31 36.17 -11.64 22.74
CA ARG A 31 37.37 -11.06 22.14
C ARG A 31 38.58 -11.26 23.05
N SER A 32 38.47 -10.98 24.34
CA SER A 32 39.54 -11.13 25.32
C SER A 32 40.04 -12.58 25.38
N ASP A 33 39.12 -13.54 25.50
CA ASP A 33 39.46 -14.96 25.61
C ASP A 33 40.08 -15.48 24.30
N GLY A 34 39.56 -15.02 23.16
CA GLY A 34 40.12 -15.34 21.84
C GLY A 34 41.53 -14.79 21.63
N LEU A 35 41.82 -13.59 22.13
CA LEU A 35 43.19 -13.04 22.13
C LEU A 35 44.11 -13.88 23.02
N GLY A 36 43.66 -14.29 24.20
CA GLY A 36 44.42 -15.18 25.08
C GLY A 36 44.76 -16.53 24.43
N LEU A 37 43.80 -17.11 23.70
CA LEU A 37 44.00 -18.34 22.94
C LEU A 37 45.03 -18.16 21.81
N ARG A 38 44.92 -17.06 21.05
CA ARG A 38 45.87 -16.71 19.99
C ARG A 38 47.28 -16.56 20.54
N ASP A 39 47.44 -15.85 21.65
CA ASP A 39 48.74 -15.58 22.25
C ASP A 39 49.37 -16.86 22.82
N ALA A 40 48.56 -17.76 23.40
CA ALA A 40 49.02 -19.09 23.81
C ALA A 40 49.45 -19.96 22.63
N ALA A 41 48.70 -19.95 21.52
CA ALA A 41 49.05 -20.67 20.30
C ALA A 41 50.35 -20.13 19.66
N ALA A 42 50.53 -18.81 19.63
CA ALA A 42 51.75 -18.18 19.16
C ALA A 42 52.96 -18.57 20.02
N SER A 43 52.83 -18.54 21.35
CA SER A 43 53.88 -18.98 22.28
C SER A 43 54.26 -20.44 22.07
N MET A 44 53.27 -21.33 21.86
CA MET A 44 53.53 -22.74 21.59
C MET A 44 54.23 -22.95 20.24
N SER A 45 53.84 -22.21 19.21
CA SER A 45 54.50 -22.25 17.90
C SER A 45 55.98 -21.86 17.99
N VAL A 46 56.32 -20.83 18.78
CA VAL A 46 57.71 -20.44 19.04
C VAL A 46 58.49 -21.59 19.71
N SER A 47 57.92 -22.21 20.75
CA SER A 47 58.55 -23.36 21.44
C SER A 47 58.73 -24.57 20.52
N LEU A 48 57.75 -24.87 19.65
CA LEU A 48 57.85 -25.95 18.66
C LEU A 48 58.95 -25.71 17.63
N ASN A 49 59.10 -24.48 17.16
CA ASN A 49 60.14 -24.12 16.19
C ASN A 49 61.55 -24.17 16.79
N ALA A 50 61.68 -23.99 18.11
CA ALA A 50 62.96 -24.07 18.83
C ALA A 50 63.33 -25.49 19.31
N ALA A 51 62.41 -26.45 19.19
CA ALA A 51 62.62 -27.82 19.65
C ALA A 51 63.70 -28.61 18.86
N PRO A 52 63.83 -28.50 17.52
CA PRO A 52 64.86 -29.21 16.78
C PRO A 52 66.27 -28.73 17.17
N GLY A 53 67.03 -29.59 17.85
CA GLY A 53 68.42 -29.31 18.24
C GLY A 53 68.62 -28.79 19.67
N SER A 54 67.57 -28.63 20.47
CA SER A 54 67.69 -28.31 21.89
C SER A 54 67.47 -29.56 22.76
N SER A 55 68.35 -29.77 23.75
CA SER A 55 68.12 -30.76 24.81
C SER A 55 67.37 -30.09 25.96
N GLY A 56 66.25 -30.68 26.40
CA GLY A 56 65.50 -30.23 27.59
C GLY A 56 64.21 -29.42 27.35
N MET A 57 63.72 -29.28 26.12
CA MET A 57 62.48 -28.53 25.82
C MET A 57 61.17 -29.30 26.08
N ASP A 58 61.22 -30.59 26.41
CA ASP A 58 60.03 -31.42 26.66
C ASP A 58 59.08 -30.82 27.71
N GLY A 59 59.62 -30.23 28.78
CA GLY A 59 58.82 -29.57 29.82
C GLY A 59 58.04 -28.37 29.28
N ALA A 60 58.72 -27.49 28.55
CA ALA A 60 58.12 -26.28 27.97
C ALA A 60 57.05 -26.61 26.91
N LEU A 61 57.26 -27.65 26.10
CA LEU A 61 56.28 -28.11 25.12
C LEU A 61 55.04 -28.71 25.79
N ARG A 62 55.20 -29.52 26.84
CA ARG A 62 54.07 -30.07 27.61
C ARG A 62 53.29 -28.97 28.31
N GLU A 63 53.96 -28.00 28.91
CA GLU A 63 53.32 -26.86 29.57
C GLU A 63 52.56 -25.98 28.56
N GLY A 64 53.18 -25.66 27.41
CA GLY A 64 52.55 -24.90 26.34
C GLY A 64 51.31 -25.61 25.75
N ALA A 65 51.42 -26.91 25.49
CA ALA A 65 50.30 -27.73 25.03
C ALA A 65 49.17 -27.80 26.06
N GLY A 66 49.50 -28.02 27.34
CA GLY A 66 48.53 -28.04 28.44
C GLY A 66 47.80 -26.71 28.58
N ARG A 67 48.53 -25.58 28.57
CA ARG A 67 47.94 -24.24 28.62
C ARG A 67 47.00 -23.97 27.44
N LEU A 68 47.42 -24.30 26.22
CA LEU A 68 46.59 -24.13 25.02
C LEU A 68 45.32 -24.98 25.10
N GLN A 69 45.43 -26.23 25.55
CA GLN A 69 44.30 -27.13 25.73
C GLN A 69 43.31 -26.59 26.78
N THR A 70 43.81 -26.11 27.92
CA THR A 70 42.97 -25.48 28.96
C THR A 70 42.22 -24.28 28.40
N LEU A 71 42.91 -23.34 27.73
CA LEU A 71 42.28 -22.16 27.16
C LEU A 71 41.27 -22.50 26.07
N LEU A 72 41.58 -23.46 25.19
CA LEU A 72 40.65 -23.89 24.14
C LEU A 72 39.39 -24.53 24.74
N SER A 73 39.56 -25.39 25.75
CA SER A 73 38.43 -26.03 26.43
C SER A 73 37.57 -25.02 27.18
N GLY A 74 38.17 -24.03 27.85
CA GLY A 74 37.46 -22.93 28.50
C GLY A 74 36.66 -22.11 27.50
N PHE A 75 37.32 -21.68 26.42
CA PHE A 75 36.67 -20.93 25.33
C PHE A 75 35.49 -21.70 24.72
N ALA A 76 35.67 -22.99 24.43
CA ALA A 76 34.61 -23.83 23.87
C ALA A 76 33.45 -24.05 24.85
N ASN A 77 33.74 -24.22 26.15
CA ASN A 77 32.73 -24.39 27.20
C ASN A 77 31.93 -23.11 27.48
N GLU A 78 32.51 -21.94 27.24
CA GLU A 78 31.85 -20.67 27.50
C GLU A 78 31.13 -20.14 26.25
N HIS A 79 31.81 -20.16 25.09
CA HIS A 79 31.38 -19.48 23.86
C HIS A 79 30.99 -20.43 22.72
N GLY A 80 31.20 -21.74 22.87
CA GLY A 80 30.80 -22.73 21.86
C GLY A 80 29.28 -22.82 21.65
N ASP A 81 28.85 -23.68 20.72
CA ASP A 81 27.43 -23.86 20.37
C ASP A 81 26.54 -24.30 21.55
N SER A 82 27.15 -25.02 22.50
CA SER A 82 26.56 -25.44 23.78
C SER A 82 27.17 -24.71 24.98
N GLY A 83 27.91 -23.63 24.75
CA GLY A 83 28.60 -22.90 25.80
C GLY A 83 27.65 -22.13 26.71
N SER A 84 28.07 -21.85 27.95
CA SER A 84 27.24 -21.20 28.96
C SER A 84 26.74 -19.80 28.53
N ALA A 85 27.57 -18.99 27.89
CA ALA A 85 27.21 -17.67 27.41
C ALA A 85 26.19 -17.75 26.27
N THR A 86 26.46 -18.61 25.27
CA THR A 86 25.56 -18.86 24.14
C THR A 86 24.21 -19.44 24.60
N ALA A 87 24.23 -20.35 25.57
CA ALA A 87 23.02 -20.94 26.15
C ALA A 87 22.21 -19.89 26.93
N GLY A 88 22.86 -19.07 27.77
CA GLY A 88 22.22 -17.98 28.49
C GLY A 88 21.58 -16.95 27.56
N ARG A 89 22.27 -16.57 26.48
CA ARG A 89 21.73 -15.68 25.45
C ARG A 89 20.54 -16.29 24.73
N ARG A 90 20.61 -17.58 24.38
CA ARG A 90 19.52 -18.29 23.71
C ARG A 90 18.29 -18.38 24.61
N GLU A 91 18.46 -18.58 25.90
CA GLU A 91 17.37 -18.62 26.88
C GLU A 91 16.72 -17.23 27.06
N ALA A 92 17.54 -16.18 27.22
CA ALA A 92 17.05 -14.81 27.29
C ALA A 92 16.27 -14.40 26.03
N LEU A 93 16.67 -14.86 24.85
CA LEU A 93 15.93 -14.61 23.60
C LEU A 93 14.69 -15.50 23.45
N LYS A 94 14.64 -16.67 24.10
CA LYS A 94 13.48 -17.57 24.05
C LYS A 94 12.32 -17.04 24.88
N SER A 95 12.59 -16.53 26.08
CA SER A 95 11.55 -15.91 26.93
C SER A 95 10.89 -14.72 26.21
N GLU A 96 11.66 -13.97 25.44
CA GLU A 96 11.18 -12.84 24.61
C GLU A 96 10.47 -13.29 23.31
N ARG A 97 10.61 -14.55 22.91
CA ARG A 97 9.96 -15.13 21.71
C ARG A 97 8.77 -16.03 22.06
N ALA A 98 8.27 -15.96 23.28
CA ALA A 98 7.08 -16.70 23.67
C ALA A 98 5.90 -16.36 22.73
N GLY A 99 5.32 -17.37 22.10
CA GLY A 99 4.22 -17.21 21.13
C GLY A 99 4.65 -16.90 19.69
N GLU A 100 5.94 -16.94 19.35
CA GLU A 100 6.43 -16.73 17.97
C GLU A 100 5.87 -17.77 16.98
N GLU A 101 5.75 -19.02 17.41
CA GLU A 101 5.20 -20.09 16.56
C GLU A 101 3.70 -19.89 16.29
N GLU A 102 2.92 -19.57 17.33
CA GLU A 102 1.50 -19.22 17.20
C GLU A 102 1.32 -17.97 16.34
N ARG A 103 2.16 -16.93 16.53
CA ARG A 103 2.15 -15.71 15.72
C ARG A 103 2.37 -16.04 14.25
N ARG A 104 3.39 -16.84 13.92
CA ARG A 104 3.67 -17.26 12.55
C ARG A 104 2.51 -18.04 11.94
N SER A 105 1.84 -18.89 12.72
CA SER A 105 0.65 -19.61 12.27
C SER A 105 -0.49 -18.64 11.93
N LEU A 106 -0.78 -17.68 12.82
CA LEU A 106 -1.82 -16.66 12.60
C LEU A 106 -1.50 -15.74 11.42
N GLU A 107 -0.23 -15.38 11.23
CA GLU A 107 0.21 -14.59 10.07
C GLU A 107 0.05 -15.37 8.77
N LYS A 108 0.35 -16.67 8.77
CA LYS A 108 0.13 -17.53 7.60
C LYS A 108 -1.37 -17.61 7.27
N GLN A 109 -2.21 -17.82 8.27
CA GLN A 109 -3.67 -17.81 8.11
C GLN A 109 -4.17 -16.45 7.59
N SER A 110 -3.63 -15.35 8.13
CA SER A 110 -3.97 -13.98 7.68
C SER A 110 -3.60 -13.77 6.22
N ARG A 111 -2.43 -14.25 5.79
CA ARG A 111 -2.03 -14.19 4.37
C ARG A 111 -2.97 -14.98 3.47
N THR A 112 -3.37 -16.19 3.89
CA THR A 112 -4.35 -16.99 3.16
C THR A 112 -5.70 -16.27 3.07
N ALA A 113 -6.21 -15.76 4.19
CA ALA A 113 -7.47 -15.00 4.23
C ALA A 113 -7.39 -13.75 3.34
N TRP A 114 -6.29 -13.00 3.40
CA TRP A 114 -6.04 -11.83 2.56
C TRP A 114 -6.02 -12.17 1.07
N SER A 115 -5.38 -13.29 0.70
CA SER A 115 -5.36 -13.75 -0.69
C SER A 115 -6.76 -14.10 -1.20
N GLY A 116 -7.60 -14.69 -0.35
CA GLY A 116 -9.01 -14.94 -0.67
C GLY A 116 -9.81 -13.66 -0.87
N ALA A 117 -9.65 -12.68 0.03
CA ALA A 117 -10.29 -11.37 -0.11
C ALA A 117 -9.82 -10.62 -1.37
N SER A 118 -8.52 -10.68 -1.67
CA SER A 118 -7.96 -10.07 -2.89
C SER A 118 -8.47 -10.74 -4.16
N ALA A 119 -8.59 -12.08 -4.16
CA ALA A 119 -9.15 -12.84 -5.28
C ALA A 119 -10.63 -12.49 -5.50
N PHE A 120 -11.40 -12.33 -4.43
CA PHE A 120 -12.79 -11.87 -4.49
C PHE A 120 -12.92 -10.47 -5.11
N LEU A 121 -12.12 -9.49 -4.67
CA LEU A 121 -12.13 -8.15 -5.27
C LEU A 121 -11.66 -8.16 -6.73
N ALA A 122 -10.68 -9.01 -7.07
CA ALA A 122 -10.24 -9.19 -8.44
C ALA A 122 -11.32 -9.83 -9.33
N MET A 123 -12.12 -10.75 -8.78
CA MET A 123 -13.28 -11.32 -9.47
C MET A 123 -14.30 -10.24 -9.82
N LEU A 124 -14.61 -9.33 -8.88
CA LEU A 124 -15.48 -8.18 -9.15
C LEU A 124 -14.93 -7.28 -10.27
N ALA A 125 -13.65 -6.94 -10.22
CA ALA A 125 -13.02 -6.10 -11.24
C ALA A 125 -12.92 -6.79 -12.62
N GLY A 126 -12.88 -8.12 -12.62
CA GLY A 126 -12.77 -8.97 -13.81
C GLY A 126 -14.11 -9.35 -14.44
N MET A 127 -15.25 -8.87 -13.90
CA MET A 127 -16.56 -9.14 -14.47
C MET A 127 -16.65 -8.64 -15.91
N ARG A 128 -17.10 -9.52 -16.81
CA ARG A 128 -17.13 -9.23 -18.25
C ARG A 128 -18.34 -8.37 -18.57
N SER A 129 -18.08 -7.14 -19.00
CA SER A 129 -19.11 -6.26 -19.53
C SER A 129 -19.38 -6.57 -21.00
N SER A 130 -20.64 -6.49 -21.40
CA SER A 130 -21.10 -6.61 -22.78
C SER A 130 -20.52 -5.48 -23.64
N PRO A 131 -20.45 -5.64 -24.98
CA PRO A 131 -20.05 -4.55 -25.88
C PRO A 131 -20.94 -3.31 -25.74
N GLU A 132 -22.23 -3.50 -25.48
CA GLU A 132 -23.23 -2.43 -25.33
C GLU A 132 -22.96 -1.60 -24.07
N GLU A 133 -22.70 -2.25 -22.94
CA GLU A 133 -22.36 -1.60 -21.67
C GLU A 133 -21.08 -0.75 -21.80
N LYS A 134 -20.05 -1.31 -22.48
CA LYS A 134 -18.81 -0.58 -22.74
C LYS A 134 -19.05 0.66 -23.58
N GLN A 135 -19.83 0.55 -24.66
CA GLN A 135 -20.16 1.69 -25.51
C GLN A 135 -20.97 2.75 -24.75
N ALA A 136 -21.88 2.33 -23.87
CA ALA A 136 -22.65 3.25 -23.03
C ALA A 136 -21.74 4.08 -22.11
N PHE A 137 -20.76 3.45 -21.44
CA PHE A 137 -19.78 4.14 -20.60
C PHE A 137 -18.79 5.00 -21.40
N GLU A 138 -18.42 4.60 -22.62
CA GLU A 138 -17.61 5.42 -23.51
C GLU A 138 -18.34 6.69 -23.95
N ARG A 139 -19.63 6.57 -24.27
CA ARG A 139 -20.48 7.71 -24.60
C ARG A 139 -20.65 8.64 -23.40
N LEU A 140 -20.80 8.08 -22.20
CA LEU A 140 -20.89 8.83 -20.95
C LEU A 140 -19.59 9.62 -20.67
N ASP A 141 -18.41 9.00 -20.79
CA ASP A 141 -17.11 9.68 -20.64
C ASP A 141 -16.93 10.79 -21.69
N TRP A 142 -17.38 10.56 -22.92
CA TRP A 142 -17.35 11.59 -23.96
C TRP A 142 -18.25 12.79 -23.63
N LEU A 143 -19.50 12.54 -23.20
CA LEU A 143 -20.43 13.59 -22.78
C LEU A 143 -19.90 14.37 -21.58
N TYR A 144 -19.36 13.68 -20.59
CA TYR A 144 -18.73 14.27 -19.41
C TYR A 144 -17.59 15.21 -19.80
N ARG A 145 -16.64 14.73 -20.62
CA ARG A 145 -15.51 15.56 -21.07
C ARG A 145 -15.95 16.76 -21.88
N ARG A 146 -16.92 16.58 -22.76
CA ARG A 146 -17.50 17.67 -23.54
C ARG A 146 -18.14 18.72 -22.63
N ASN A 147 -18.87 18.30 -21.60
CA ASN A 147 -19.47 19.21 -20.62
C ASN A 147 -18.39 19.96 -19.82
N LEU A 148 -17.34 19.26 -19.38
CA LEU A 148 -16.22 19.89 -18.69
C LEU A 148 -15.55 20.96 -19.55
N THR A 149 -15.19 20.63 -20.80
CA THR A 149 -14.59 21.61 -21.72
C THR A 149 -15.51 22.78 -22.05
N TRP A 150 -16.83 22.56 -22.03
CA TRP A 150 -17.82 23.62 -22.21
C TRP A 150 -17.86 24.55 -20.99
N ASN A 151 -17.84 23.99 -19.77
CA ASN A 151 -17.86 24.78 -18.55
C ASN A 151 -16.55 25.55 -18.35
N GLU A 152 -15.40 24.95 -18.66
CA GLU A 152 -14.08 25.62 -18.66
C GLU A 152 -14.08 26.84 -19.61
N GLY A 153 -14.69 26.71 -20.79
CA GLY A 153 -14.85 27.82 -21.75
C GLY A 153 -15.85 28.90 -21.32
N GLN A 154 -16.68 28.65 -20.30
CA GLN A 154 -17.63 29.62 -19.72
C GLN A 154 -17.07 30.30 -18.46
N GLU A 155 -16.24 29.62 -17.67
CA GLU A 155 -15.51 30.24 -16.55
C GLU A 155 -14.53 31.32 -17.03
N GLU A 156 -13.88 31.14 -18.19
CA GLU A 156 -13.08 32.19 -18.84
C GLU A 156 -13.93 33.41 -19.26
N ALA A 157 -15.24 33.25 -19.50
CA ALA A 157 -16.16 34.34 -19.82
C ALA A 157 -16.71 35.06 -18.58
N ALA A 158 -16.69 34.43 -17.40
CA ALA A 158 -17.23 34.98 -16.15
C ALA A 158 -16.18 35.75 -15.30
N ALA A 159 -14.89 35.66 -15.61
CA ALA A 159 -13.79 36.25 -14.83
C ALA A 159 -13.52 37.76 -15.08
N THR A 160 -14.54 38.55 -15.43
CA THR A 160 -14.42 40.02 -15.55
C THR A 160 -15.41 40.73 -14.63
N GLY A 161 -15.07 40.84 -13.35
CA GLY A 161 -15.92 41.59 -12.42
C GLY A 161 -15.41 41.76 -11.00
N LEU A 162 -14.79 42.92 -10.76
CA LEU A 162 -14.63 43.66 -9.49
C LEU A 162 -13.39 43.36 -8.63
N PRO A 163 -12.67 44.45 -8.26
CA PRO A 163 -12.75 44.87 -6.86
C PRO A 163 -12.88 46.40 -6.70
N LYS A 164 -13.53 46.85 -5.61
CA LYS A 164 -13.38 48.22 -5.08
C LYS A 164 -13.33 48.16 -3.56
N ASP A 165 -12.16 48.51 -3.07
CA ASP A 165 -11.65 48.41 -1.71
C ASP A 165 -12.32 49.35 -0.69
N ALA A 166 -12.11 49.08 0.61
CA ALA A 166 -11.82 50.04 1.69
C ALA A 166 -12.14 49.48 3.09
N ALA A 167 -11.22 48.72 3.74
CA ALA A 167 -11.21 48.55 5.21
C ALA A 167 -9.94 47.83 5.73
N GLU A 168 -8.74 48.36 5.49
CA GLU A 168 -7.48 47.72 5.92
C GLU A 168 -7.04 48.02 7.37
N GLY A 169 -7.58 49.03 8.05
CA GLY A 169 -7.17 49.37 9.43
C GLY A 169 -7.82 48.54 10.55
N ARG A 170 -8.87 47.77 10.26
CA ARG A 170 -9.67 47.01 11.24
C ARG A 170 -9.41 45.49 11.22
N LYS A 171 -8.77 45.01 10.14
CA LYS A 171 -8.58 43.58 9.81
C LYS A 171 -7.50 42.87 10.63
N ALA A 172 -6.50 43.58 11.16
CA ALA A 172 -5.35 42.92 11.81
C ALA A 172 -5.66 42.30 13.18
N ALA A 173 -6.66 42.79 13.92
CA ALA A 173 -7.04 42.25 15.24
C ALA A 173 -8.16 41.19 15.17
N PHE A 174 -8.98 41.21 14.11
CA PHE A 174 -9.96 40.16 13.81
C PHE A 174 -9.35 38.99 13.03
N ALA A 175 -8.34 39.18 12.17
CA ALA A 175 -7.74 38.13 11.34
C ALA A 175 -7.15 36.92 12.11
N ALA A 176 -6.74 37.09 13.37
CA ALA A 176 -6.25 35.99 14.20
C ALA A 176 -7.38 35.17 14.86
N ALA A 177 -8.58 35.77 15.01
CA ALA A 177 -9.79 35.10 15.49
C ALA A 177 -10.64 34.56 14.32
N ASP A 178 -10.72 35.30 13.22
CA ASP A 178 -11.32 34.88 11.95
C ASP A 178 -10.51 33.73 11.35
N GLY A 179 -9.18 33.69 11.45
CA GLY A 179 -8.41 32.57 10.88
C GLY A 179 -8.75 31.18 11.46
N TRP A 180 -9.11 31.08 12.75
CA TRP A 180 -9.53 29.80 13.34
C TRP A 180 -11.04 29.58 13.26
N LEU A 181 -11.86 30.64 13.30
CA LEU A 181 -13.31 30.56 13.10
C LEU A 181 -13.69 30.34 11.63
N ASP A 182 -12.91 30.84 10.68
CA ASP A 182 -12.95 30.51 9.26
C ASP A 182 -12.31 29.14 9.03
N ALA A 183 -11.25 28.72 9.72
CA ALA A 183 -10.77 27.34 9.58
C ALA A 183 -11.77 26.30 10.14
N LEU A 184 -12.46 26.62 11.24
CA LEU A 184 -13.59 25.83 11.74
C LEU A 184 -14.83 26.04 10.88
N GLY A 185 -15.04 27.24 10.35
CA GLY A 185 -16.13 27.63 9.47
C GLY A 185 -16.05 26.87 8.15
N ASP A 186 -14.89 26.84 7.51
CA ASP A 186 -14.51 26.07 6.33
C ASP A 186 -14.47 24.58 6.64
N GLY A 187 -14.03 24.18 7.85
CA GLY A 187 -14.07 22.79 8.28
C GLY A 187 -15.50 22.25 8.44
N VAL A 188 -16.40 23.04 9.04
CA VAL A 188 -17.82 22.72 9.25
C VAL A 188 -18.61 22.91 7.96
N THR A 189 -18.32 23.96 7.18
CA THR A 189 -18.92 24.21 5.86
C THR A 189 -18.49 23.14 4.87
N GLY A 190 -17.22 22.74 4.87
CA GLY A 190 -16.72 21.63 4.06
C GLY A 190 -17.35 20.29 4.43
N LEU A 191 -17.55 20.02 5.73
CA LEU A 191 -18.28 18.83 6.18
C LEU A 191 -19.76 18.88 5.77
N ARG A 192 -20.42 20.02 5.99
CA ARG A 192 -21.81 20.26 5.63
C ARG A 192 -22.03 20.10 4.13
N ASP A 193 -21.19 20.70 3.31
CA ASP A 193 -21.26 20.63 1.86
C ASP A 193 -20.98 19.22 1.35
N ALA A 194 -20.05 18.49 1.99
CA ALA A 194 -19.80 17.08 1.69
C ALA A 194 -21.01 16.19 2.03
N VAL A 195 -21.69 16.44 3.16
CA VAL A 195 -22.92 15.73 3.54
C VAL A 195 -24.07 16.09 2.61
N TYR A 196 -24.27 17.37 2.28
CA TYR A 196 -25.30 17.80 1.33
C TYR A 196 -25.07 17.21 -0.05
N PHE A 197 -23.82 17.19 -0.53
CA PHE A 197 -23.49 16.58 -1.82
C PHE A 197 -23.71 15.07 -1.80
N ALA A 198 -23.33 14.39 -0.72
CA ALA A 198 -23.59 12.97 -0.57
C ALA A 198 -25.09 12.65 -0.61
N GLU A 199 -25.91 13.42 0.11
CA GLU A 199 -27.36 13.21 0.13
C GLU A 199 -28.03 13.61 -1.19
N TYR A 200 -27.58 14.72 -1.80
CA TYR A 200 -28.03 15.12 -3.13
C TYR A 200 -27.74 14.04 -4.17
N SER A 201 -26.51 13.55 -4.24
CA SER A 201 -26.10 12.54 -5.21
C SER A 201 -26.89 11.26 -5.01
N TYR A 202 -26.96 10.78 -3.77
CA TYR A 202 -27.74 9.60 -3.42
C TYR A 202 -29.23 9.73 -3.78
N SER A 203 -29.83 10.90 -3.55
CA SER A 203 -31.26 11.11 -3.85
C SER A 203 -31.57 11.17 -5.34
N ARG A 204 -30.57 11.48 -6.19
CA ARG A 204 -30.77 11.82 -7.60
C ARG A 204 -30.31 10.75 -8.57
N PHE A 205 -29.33 9.95 -8.16
CA PHE A 205 -28.66 8.94 -8.96
C PHE A 205 -28.89 7.55 -8.37
N THR A 206 -28.85 6.54 -9.24
CA THR A 206 -28.98 5.14 -8.84
C THR A 206 -27.69 4.58 -8.25
N THR A 207 -27.82 3.50 -7.48
CA THR A 207 -26.71 2.77 -6.82
C THR A 207 -26.88 1.29 -7.12
N ALA A 208 -25.77 0.59 -7.34
CA ALA A 208 -25.80 -0.85 -7.60
C ALA A 208 -26.45 -1.61 -6.44
N ASP A 209 -27.45 -2.45 -6.72
CA ASP A 209 -28.09 -3.28 -5.71
C ASP A 209 -27.17 -4.45 -5.31
N PRO A 210 -26.85 -4.63 -4.01
CA PRO A 210 -26.04 -5.77 -3.55
C PRO A 210 -26.55 -7.15 -3.98
N SER A 211 -27.87 -7.32 -4.09
CA SER A 211 -28.49 -8.57 -4.54
C SER A 211 -28.26 -8.84 -6.03
N GLU A 212 -28.21 -7.79 -6.85
CA GLU A 212 -27.87 -7.88 -8.27
C GLU A 212 -26.36 -8.12 -8.46
N VAL A 213 -25.52 -7.49 -7.63
CA VAL A 213 -24.07 -7.79 -7.60
C VAL A 213 -23.84 -9.26 -7.27
N ARG A 214 -24.62 -9.81 -6.33
CA ARG A 214 -24.59 -11.24 -6.00
C ARG A 214 -25.00 -12.10 -7.20
N SER A 215 -26.10 -11.75 -7.85
CA SER A 215 -26.58 -12.43 -9.06
C SER A 215 -25.51 -12.43 -10.16
N LEU A 216 -24.83 -11.30 -10.36
CA LEU A 216 -23.74 -11.15 -11.32
C LEU A 216 -22.52 -12.03 -11.00
N LEU A 217 -22.17 -12.16 -9.72
CA LEU A 217 -21.11 -13.07 -9.28
C LEU A 217 -21.46 -14.55 -9.51
N ASP A 218 -22.73 -14.91 -9.43
CA ASP A 218 -23.24 -16.26 -9.70
C ASP A 218 -23.44 -16.53 -11.21
N GLY A 219 -23.09 -15.57 -12.07
CA GLY A 219 -23.23 -15.65 -13.53
C GLY A 219 -24.59 -15.24 -14.08
N GLY A 220 -25.46 -14.68 -13.23
CA GLY A 220 -26.73 -14.04 -13.59
C GLY A 220 -26.61 -12.51 -13.68
N GLY A 221 -27.71 -11.77 -13.52
CA GLY A 221 -27.69 -10.31 -13.36
C GLY A 221 -27.41 -9.50 -14.64
N GLU A 222 -28.29 -9.62 -15.64
CA GLU A 222 -28.22 -8.77 -16.84
C GLU A 222 -28.52 -7.30 -16.49
N GLY A 223 -27.73 -6.37 -17.01
CA GLY A 223 -28.02 -4.92 -16.94
C GLY A 223 -27.37 -4.15 -15.79
N LEU A 224 -26.89 -4.80 -14.72
CA LEU A 224 -26.21 -4.11 -13.61
C LEU A 224 -24.98 -3.30 -14.06
N LEU A 225 -24.32 -3.75 -15.13
CA LEU A 225 -23.16 -3.08 -15.71
C LEU A 225 -23.53 -1.93 -16.66
N MET A 226 -24.82 -1.59 -16.78
CA MET A 226 -25.27 -0.40 -17.49
C MET A 226 -25.10 0.85 -16.62
N PRO A 227 -24.85 2.03 -17.21
CA PRO A 227 -24.69 3.27 -16.44
C PRO A 227 -25.86 3.56 -15.50
N GLY A 228 -27.09 3.26 -15.93
CA GLY A 228 -28.32 3.55 -15.19
C GLY A 228 -28.50 2.76 -13.89
N GLU A 229 -27.70 1.72 -13.64
CA GLU A 229 -27.78 0.90 -12.43
C GLU A 229 -26.61 1.16 -11.46
N GLN A 230 -25.67 2.04 -11.80
CA GLN A 230 -24.47 2.31 -11.00
C GLN A 230 -24.00 3.77 -11.11
N GLU A 231 -24.94 4.70 -11.24
CA GLU A 231 -24.64 6.11 -11.47
C GLU A 231 -23.80 6.71 -10.33
N ASN A 232 -24.15 6.41 -9.07
CA ASN A 232 -23.41 6.88 -7.90
C ASN A 232 -21.98 6.35 -7.85
N GLU A 233 -21.76 5.08 -8.15
CA GLU A 233 -20.42 4.49 -8.26
C GLU A 233 -19.60 5.13 -9.38
N TYR A 234 -20.23 5.42 -10.53
CA TYR A 234 -19.55 6.14 -11.60
C TYR A 234 -19.21 7.58 -11.21
N VAL A 235 -20.10 8.29 -10.51
CA VAL A 235 -19.81 9.66 -10.02
C VAL A 235 -18.65 9.63 -9.01
N LEU A 236 -18.59 8.61 -8.14
CA LEU A 236 -17.51 8.45 -7.15
C LEU A 236 -16.15 8.16 -7.80
N TYR A 237 -16.09 7.24 -8.76
CA TYR A 237 -14.82 6.67 -9.23
C TYR A 237 -14.45 7.08 -10.66
N GLY A 238 -15.43 7.40 -11.51
CA GLY A 238 -15.23 7.88 -12.88
C GLY A 238 -14.47 6.90 -13.77
N LEU A 239 -14.53 5.59 -13.50
CA LEU A 239 -13.81 4.58 -14.28
C LEU A 239 -14.60 4.22 -15.53
N ARG A 240 -13.90 4.08 -16.66
CA ARG A 240 -14.49 3.74 -17.96
C ARG A 240 -14.97 2.29 -18.05
N ASN A 241 -14.47 1.42 -17.17
CA ASN A 241 -14.92 0.04 -17.07
C ASN A 241 -16.01 -0.05 -15.99
N PRO A 242 -17.25 -0.45 -16.31
CA PRO A 242 -18.34 -0.51 -15.32
C PRO A 242 -18.02 -1.43 -14.14
N ALA A 243 -17.47 -2.62 -14.41
CA ALA A 243 -17.09 -3.56 -13.37
C ALA A 243 -16.04 -2.98 -12.40
N ALA A 244 -15.20 -2.05 -12.88
CA ALA A 244 -14.18 -1.42 -12.06
C ALA A 244 -14.79 -0.40 -11.06
N ASN A 245 -15.89 0.27 -11.39
CA ASN A 245 -16.56 1.18 -10.45
C ASN A 245 -17.17 0.40 -9.27
N ILE A 246 -17.85 -0.70 -9.56
CA ILE A 246 -18.39 -1.61 -8.53
C ILE A 246 -17.24 -2.20 -7.70
N ALA A 247 -16.18 -2.69 -8.33
CA ALA A 247 -15.03 -3.23 -7.61
C ALA A 247 -14.34 -2.19 -6.71
N ALA A 248 -14.27 -0.93 -7.15
CA ALA A 248 -13.74 0.16 -6.33
C ALA A 248 -14.62 0.42 -5.10
N ALA A 249 -15.95 0.46 -5.28
CA ALA A 249 -16.92 0.63 -4.20
C ALA A 249 -16.80 -0.47 -3.14
N TYR A 250 -16.79 -1.72 -3.58
CA TYR A 250 -16.65 -2.88 -2.67
C TYR A 250 -15.24 -2.99 -2.08
N GLY A 251 -14.22 -2.48 -2.76
CA GLY A 251 -12.86 -2.35 -2.23
C GLY A 251 -12.77 -1.35 -1.08
N GLU A 252 -13.37 -0.17 -1.23
CA GLU A 252 -13.44 0.84 -0.15
C GLU A 252 -14.31 0.36 1.02
N LEU A 253 -15.42 -0.32 0.74
CA LEU A 253 -16.25 -0.99 1.74
C LEU A 253 -15.48 -2.04 2.52
N PHE A 254 -14.76 -2.93 1.82
CA PHE A 254 -13.93 -3.94 2.46
C PHE A 254 -12.85 -3.30 3.34
N ALA A 255 -12.17 -2.25 2.87
CA ALA A 255 -11.14 -1.56 3.64
C ALA A 255 -11.70 -0.93 4.93
N LEU A 256 -12.86 -0.28 4.84
CA LEU A 256 -13.53 0.30 6.01
C LEU A 256 -13.97 -0.79 7.00
N ARG A 257 -14.60 -1.86 6.50
CA ARG A 257 -15.04 -2.99 7.32
C ARG A 257 -13.86 -3.70 7.97
N LEU A 258 -12.76 -3.89 7.25
CA LEU A 258 -11.52 -4.43 7.78
C LEU A 258 -11.00 -3.57 8.95
N ALA A 259 -10.95 -2.25 8.80
CA ALA A 259 -10.50 -1.37 9.88
C ALA A 259 -11.36 -1.51 11.15
N ILE A 260 -12.69 -1.50 10.99
CA ILE A 260 -13.64 -1.67 12.10
C ILE A 260 -13.47 -3.04 12.76
N ARG A 261 -13.43 -4.12 11.97
CA ARG A 261 -13.31 -5.49 12.47
C ARG A 261 -11.94 -5.78 13.05
N THR A 262 -10.86 -5.16 12.57
CA THR A 262 -9.54 -5.26 13.22
C THR A 262 -9.53 -4.57 14.58
N MET A 263 -10.18 -3.40 14.71
CA MET A 263 -10.34 -2.76 16.03
C MET A 263 -11.16 -3.63 16.99
N GLU A 264 -12.21 -4.29 16.50
CA GLU A 264 -12.96 -5.30 17.26
C GLU A 264 -12.07 -6.48 17.66
N GLY A 265 -11.27 -7.00 16.72
CA GLY A 265 -10.31 -8.08 16.93
C GLY A 265 -9.25 -7.76 17.99
N LEU A 266 -8.78 -6.51 18.09
CA LEU A 266 -7.85 -6.10 19.15
C LEU A 266 -8.45 -6.25 20.55
N ILE A 267 -9.78 -6.09 20.67
CA ILE A 267 -10.51 -6.27 21.92
C ILE A 267 -10.81 -7.76 22.17
N GLU A 268 -11.27 -8.48 21.15
CA GLU A 268 -11.62 -9.90 21.25
C GLU A 268 -10.39 -10.79 21.50
N CYS A 269 -9.28 -10.51 20.82
CA CYS A 269 -8.04 -11.29 20.92
C CYS A 269 -7.12 -10.82 22.04
N ARG A 270 -7.61 -10.02 23.00
CA ARG A 270 -6.78 -9.54 24.13
C ARG A 270 -6.25 -10.63 25.07
N SER A 271 -6.81 -11.84 25.00
CA SER A 271 -6.44 -12.98 25.84
C SER A 271 -5.12 -13.64 25.43
N TYR A 272 -4.60 -13.35 24.24
CA TYR A 272 -3.37 -13.96 23.73
C TYR A 272 -2.08 -13.50 24.45
N GLY A 273 -2.16 -12.53 25.37
CA GLY A 273 -1.08 -12.18 26.32
C GLY A 273 0.13 -11.45 25.74
N HIS A 274 0.54 -11.75 24.50
CA HIS A 274 1.67 -11.13 23.82
C HIS A 274 1.20 -10.13 22.74
N PRO A 275 1.68 -8.87 22.75
CA PRO A 275 1.18 -7.80 21.88
C PRO A 275 1.22 -8.12 20.37
N LEU A 276 2.32 -8.71 19.88
CA LEU A 276 2.42 -9.10 18.47
C LEU A 276 1.48 -10.25 18.10
N LEU A 277 1.20 -11.13 19.07
CA LEU A 277 0.30 -12.25 18.87
C LEU A 277 -1.14 -11.75 18.82
N VAL A 278 -1.51 -10.83 19.71
CA VAL A 278 -2.80 -10.14 19.70
C VAL A 278 -3.01 -9.40 18.37
N LEU A 279 -1.98 -8.71 17.87
CA LEU A 279 -2.06 -8.02 16.58
C LEU A 279 -2.28 -8.99 15.41
N ALA A 280 -1.53 -10.10 15.36
CA ALA A 280 -1.69 -11.12 14.33
C ALA A 280 -3.09 -11.76 14.38
N ALA A 281 -3.59 -12.07 15.58
CA ALA A 281 -4.93 -12.59 15.78
C ALA A 281 -6.03 -11.59 15.37
N ALA A 282 -5.86 -10.31 15.74
CA ALA A 282 -6.79 -9.24 15.39
C ALA A 282 -6.82 -8.95 13.88
N ALA A 283 -5.67 -9.06 13.20
CA ALA A 283 -5.59 -8.94 11.75
C ALA A 283 -6.35 -10.08 11.05
N LEU A 284 -6.12 -11.33 11.48
CA LEU A 284 -6.87 -12.49 10.97
C LEU A 284 -8.37 -12.29 11.18
N TYR A 285 -8.77 -11.96 12.41
CA TYR A 285 -10.15 -11.70 12.78
C TYR A 285 -10.77 -10.62 11.90
N GLY A 286 -10.08 -9.49 11.73
CA GLY A 286 -10.52 -8.37 10.91
C GLY A 286 -10.78 -8.77 9.46
N ILE A 287 -9.86 -9.50 8.84
CA ILE A 287 -9.99 -9.96 7.45
C ILE A 287 -11.16 -10.94 7.31
N THR A 288 -11.26 -11.92 8.22
CA THR A 288 -12.31 -12.94 8.13
C THR A 288 -13.70 -12.36 8.35
N GLU A 289 -13.86 -11.47 9.33
CA GLU A 289 -15.16 -10.86 9.62
C GLU A 289 -15.52 -9.79 8.58
N ALA A 290 -14.56 -9.04 8.04
CA ALA A 290 -14.83 -8.11 6.95
C ALA A 290 -15.30 -8.84 5.68
N LEU A 291 -14.72 -10.00 5.36
CA LEU A 291 -15.19 -10.80 4.22
C LEU A 291 -16.60 -11.34 4.45
N LYS A 292 -16.91 -11.81 5.67
CA LYS A 292 -18.27 -12.22 6.05
C LYS A 292 -19.26 -11.06 6.00
N ASP A 293 -18.84 -9.85 6.36
CA ASP A 293 -19.66 -8.64 6.24
C ASP A 293 -20.02 -8.37 4.77
N ILE A 294 -19.05 -8.43 3.86
CA ILE A 294 -19.32 -8.26 2.42
C ILE A 294 -20.29 -9.32 1.92
N GLN A 295 -20.06 -10.60 2.24
CA GLN A 295 -20.95 -11.70 1.86
C GLN A 295 -22.36 -11.50 2.44
N GLY A 296 -22.46 -11.12 3.71
CA GLY A 296 -23.72 -10.85 4.36
C GLY A 296 -24.48 -9.67 3.75
N LEU A 297 -23.76 -8.64 3.28
CA LEU A 297 -24.36 -7.51 2.58
C LEU A 297 -24.90 -7.92 1.21
N LEU A 298 -24.16 -8.75 0.47
CA LEU A 298 -24.60 -9.29 -0.82
C LEU A 298 -25.82 -10.22 -0.69
N GLU A 299 -25.91 -10.99 0.40
CA GLU A 299 -27.00 -11.95 0.62
C GLU A 299 -28.26 -11.31 1.22
N ARG A 300 -28.10 -10.41 2.19
CA ARG A 300 -29.21 -9.89 3.01
C ARG A 300 -29.45 -8.39 2.83
N GLY A 301 -28.55 -7.67 2.17
CA GLY A 301 -28.62 -6.21 2.02
C GLY A 301 -28.33 -5.42 3.31
N VAL A 302 -28.17 -6.09 4.45
CA VAL A 302 -27.98 -5.47 5.77
C VAL A 302 -26.94 -6.21 6.59
N ILE A 303 -26.10 -5.42 7.27
CA ILE A 303 -25.08 -5.92 8.19
C ILE A 303 -24.94 -5.00 9.40
N PRO A 304 -24.72 -5.55 10.62
CA PRO A 304 -24.46 -4.74 11.79
C PRO A 304 -23.10 -4.03 11.64
N LEU A 305 -22.96 -2.82 12.19
CA LEU A 305 -21.72 -2.06 12.13
C LEU A 305 -20.57 -2.78 12.85
N SER A 306 -20.82 -3.28 14.06
CA SER A 306 -19.87 -4.12 14.82
C SER A 306 -20.61 -4.92 15.91
N LYS A 307 -19.90 -5.84 16.59
CA LYS A 307 -20.46 -6.53 17.77
C LYS A 307 -20.82 -5.57 18.91
N TYR A 308 -20.09 -4.46 19.04
CA TYR A 308 -20.24 -3.48 20.11
C TYR A 308 -21.25 -2.38 19.79
N ALA A 309 -21.43 -2.05 18.51
CA ALA A 309 -22.43 -1.13 18.00
C ALA A 309 -23.33 -1.86 17.01
N LYS A 310 -24.45 -2.40 17.50
CA LYS A 310 -25.45 -3.16 16.72
C LYS A 310 -26.37 -2.26 15.91
N VAL A 311 -25.80 -1.27 15.23
CA VAL A 311 -26.53 -0.42 14.29
C VAL A 311 -26.55 -1.13 12.96
N ASP A 312 -27.74 -1.33 12.41
CA ASP A 312 -27.91 -1.89 11.07
C ASP A 312 -27.38 -0.90 10.04
N THR A 313 -26.56 -1.39 9.13
CA THR A 313 -25.99 -0.59 8.04
C THR A 313 -26.27 -1.27 6.72
N PHE A 314 -26.57 -0.45 5.72
CA PHE A 314 -26.89 -0.84 4.37
C PHE A 314 -25.82 -0.32 3.40
N TYR A 315 -25.74 -0.90 2.20
CA TYR A 315 -24.75 -0.48 1.19
C TYR A 315 -24.82 1.03 0.88
N LYS A 316 -26.04 1.57 0.80
CA LYS A 316 -26.30 3.02 0.62
C LYS A 316 -25.64 3.91 1.67
N ASP A 317 -25.53 3.44 2.92
CA ASP A 317 -24.96 4.25 4.00
C ASP A 317 -23.44 4.41 3.79
N TYR A 318 -22.80 3.39 3.20
CA TYR A 318 -21.39 3.44 2.81
C TYR A 318 -21.14 4.35 1.62
N ILE A 319 -22.00 4.31 0.61
CA ILE A 319 -21.90 5.21 -0.55
C ILE A 319 -21.97 6.68 -0.11
N ARG A 320 -22.91 7.02 0.78
CA ARG A 320 -22.98 8.37 1.38
C ARG A 320 -21.69 8.74 2.11
N LEU A 321 -21.14 7.81 2.89
CA LEU A 321 -19.89 8.03 3.61
C LEU A 321 -18.71 8.24 2.64
N PHE A 322 -18.65 7.47 1.55
CA PHE A 322 -17.58 7.61 0.54
C PHE A 322 -17.67 8.93 -0.21
N PHE A 323 -18.87 9.42 -0.53
CA PHE A 323 -19.04 10.78 -1.07
C PHE A 323 -18.54 11.84 -0.10
N ALA A 324 -18.91 11.73 1.18
CA ALA A 324 -18.46 12.66 2.20
C ALA A 324 -16.93 12.65 2.38
N ALA A 325 -16.31 11.47 2.28
CA ALA A 325 -14.86 11.29 2.42
C ALA A 325 -14.08 11.72 1.16
N ALA A 326 -14.57 11.41 -0.04
CA ALA A 326 -13.89 11.68 -1.31
C ALA A 326 -13.69 13.19 -1.54
N ARG A 327 -14.65 14.02 -1.14
CA ARG A 327 -14.56 15.48 -1.26
C ARG A 327 -13.55 16.08 -0.29
N LYS A 328 -13.47 15.58 0.94
CA LYS A 328 -12.47 16.01 1.94
C LYS A 328 -11.03 15.71 1.49
N LEU A 329 -10.84 14.64 0.71
CA LEU A 329 -9.54 14.22 0.17
C LEU A 329 -9.18 14.91 -1.17
N GLY A 330 -9.99 15.86 -1.65
CA GLY A 330 -9.78 16.51 -2.95
C GLY A 330 -9.88 15.55 -4.14
N ARG A 331 -10.45 14.36 -3.97
CA ARG A 331 -10.54 13.32 -5.02
C ARG A 331 -11.62 13.59 -6.04
N THR A 332 -12.61 14.42 -5.72
CA THR A 332 -13.71 14.80 -6.62
C THR A 332 -13.34 15.90 -7.61
N ASP A 333 -12.21 16.58 -7.42
CA ASP A 333 -11.62 17.37 -8.50
C ASP A 333 -10.87 16.40 -9.41
N GLY A 334 -11.56 15.93 -10.47
CA GLY A 334 -11.02 15.09 -11.54
C GLY A 334 -9.82 15.70 -12.30
N SER A 335 -9.22 16.79 -11.80
CA SER A 335 -8.13 17.57 -12.37
C SER A 335 -6.79 17.38 -11.66
N GLN A 336 -6.72 17.21 -10.33
CA GLN A 336 -5.43 17.32 -9.62
C GLN A 336 -4.56 16.04 -9.64
N ALA A 337 -5.15 14.85 -9.50
CA ALA A 337 -4.37 13.59 -9.60
C ALA A 337 -3.84 13.30 -11.03
N ARG A 338 -4.35 14.02 -12.05
CA ARG A 338 -3.91 13.88 -13.46
C ARG A 338 -2.90 14.94 -13.88
N ALA A 339 -2.76 16.04 -13.14
CA ALA A 339 -1.69 17.02 -13.34
C ALA A 339 -0.32 16.47 -12.93
N ASP A 340 -0.25 15.77 -11.80
CA ASP A 340 1.02 15.21 -11.29
C ASP A 340 1.57 14.07 -12.17
N ARG A 341 0.70 13.29 -12.82
CA ARG A 341 1.12 12.29 -13.83
C ARG A 341 1.60 12.90 -15.15
N LYS A 342 1.13 14.11 -15.51
CA LYS A 342 1.62 14.85 -16.70
C LYS A 342 2.95 15.54 -16.43
N GLN A 343 3.24 15.95 -15.18
CA GLN A 343 4.54 16.52 -14.80
C GLN A 343 5.63 15.46 -14.60
N ALA A 344 5.27 14.25 -14.12
CA ALA A 344 6.23 13.14 -13.99
C ALA A 344 6.71 12.56 -15.34
N ARG A 345 6.01 12.82 -16.45
CA ARG A 345 6.42 12.42 -17.82
C ARG A 345 7.22 13.48 -18.59
N ARG A 346 7.50 14.66 -17.99
CA ARG A 346 8.19 15.78 -18.66
C ARG A 346 9.67 15.97 -18.29
N ARG A 347 10.28 15.02 -17.58
CA ARG A 347 11.74 14.92 -17.38
C ARG A 347 12.11 13.48 -17.72
N SER A 348 12.81 13.07 -18.77
CA SER A 348 13.79 13.67 -19.71
C SER A 348 13.82 12.77 -20.99
N PRO A 349 14.78 12.88 -21.94
CA PRO A 349 14.69 13.65 -23.18
C PRO A 349 14.57 12.77 -24.46
N GLY A 350 14.03 13.35 -25.54
CA GLY A 350 14.27 12.88 -26.91
C GLY A 350 13.02 12.60 -27.73
N GLY A 351 12.77 13.44 -28.75
CA GLY A 351 11.81 13.18 -29.82
C GLY A 351 10.82 14.31 -30.07
N PHE A 352 11.26 15.33 -30.82
CA PHE A 352 10.37 16.33 -31.43
C PHE A 352 9.70 15.72 -32.68
N TYR A 353 8.39 15.90 -32.82
CA TYR A 353 7.73 15.86 -34.13
C TYR A 353 7.06 17.21 -34.36
N ILE A 354 7.50 17.93 -35.40
CA ILE A 354 6.87 19.15 -35.89
C ILE A 354 5.83 18.74 -36.93
N CYS A 355 4.55 18.97 -36.65
CA CYS A 355 3.49 18.80 -37.64
C CYS A 355 3.40 20.10 -38.48
N LYS A 356 3.80 20.04 -39.75
CA LYS A 356 3.51 21.12 -40.72
C LYS A 356 2.25 20.76 -41.51
N ARG A 357 1.26 21.64 -41.43
CA ARG A 357 0.02 21.60 -42.19
C ARG A 357 0.26 22.29 -43.54
N GLN A 358 0.23 21.55 -44.65
CA GLN A 358 0.30 22.15 -45.99
C GLN A 358 -0.99 21.84 -46.75
N ARG A 359 -1.58 22.89 -47.32
CA ARG A 359 -2.90 22.88 -47.96
C ARG A 359 -2.68 22.92 -49.47
N ASN A 360 -3.15 21.91 -50.20
CA ASN A 360 -3.22 21.95 -51.66
C ASN A 360 -4.65 21.66 -52.14
N SER A 361 -4.92 22.04 -53.40
CA SER A 361 -6.25 22.28 -53.98
C SER A 361 -7.10 21.03 -54.29
N LEU A 362 -6.79 19.85 -53.77
CA LEU A 362 -7.52 18.61 -54.08
C LEU A 362 -7.88 17.72 -52.86
N GLY A 363 -7.82 18.23 -51.62
CA GLY A 363 -8.36 17.55 -50.42
C GLY A 363 -7.30 17.05 -49.42
N GLU A 364 -7.74 16.83 -48.17
CA GLU A 364 -6.87 16.49 -47.01
C GLU A 364 -6.48 15.00 -47.02
N VAL A 365 -5.17 14.71 -47.05
CA VAL A 365 -4.62 13.37 -46.81
C VAL A 365 -3.59 13.45 -45.70
N MET A 366 -3.76 12.62 -44.66
CA MET A 366 -2.82 12.47 -43.56
C MET A 366 -1.78 11.41 -43.95
N VAL A 367 -0.57 11.82 -44.33
CA VAL A 367 0.53 10.90 -44.68
C VAL A 367 1.48 10.77 -43.49
N PHE A 368 1.62 9.56 -42.97
CA PHE A 368 2.66 9.22 -41.99
C PHE A 368 3.89 8.67 -42.72
N ALA A 369 4.95 9.46 -42.83
CA ALA A 369 6.24 8.99 -43.34
C ALA A 369 7.16 8.64 -42.16
N GLY A 370 7.39 7.34 -41.94
CA GLY A 370 8.43 6.85 -41.03
C GLY A 370 9.74 6.68 -41.80
N GLY A 371 10.65 7.64 -41.67
CA GLY A 371 12.01 7.53 -42.21
C GLY A 371 12.98 6.94 -41.19
N ARG A 372 13.58 5.79 -41.51
CA ARG A 372 14.86 5.33 -40.93
C ARG A 372 15.98 5.85 -41.83
N GLU A 373 16.91 6.63 -41.26
CA GLU A 373 18.24 6.77 -41.82
C GLU A 373 19.22 5.89 -41.03
N ALA A 374 19.89 4.99 -41.74
CA ALA A 374 21.22 4.51 -41.40
C ALA A 374 21.94 4.34 -42.73
N GLY A 375 23.04 5.09 -42.89
CA GLY A 375 23.73 5.26 -44.16
C GLY A 375 24.66 4.11 -44.56
N GLY A 376 25.22 4.28 -45.76
CA GLY A 376 26.49 3.69 -46.20
C GLY A 376 26.35 2.39 -46.99
N GLU A 377 26.25 2.48 -48.31
CA GLU A 377 27.29 2.03 -49.25
C GLU A 377 26.84 2.26 -50.69
N GLU A 378 27.65 3.06 -51.38
CA GLU A 378 27.59 3.30 -52.81
C GLU A 378 28.17 2.08 -53.53
N ARG A 379 27.35 1.35 -54.29
CA ARG A 379 27.83 0.48 -55.37
C ARG A 379 26.87 0.50 -56.55
N VAL A 380 27.35 1.16 -57.60
CA VAL A 380 26.95 1.06 -59.00
C VAL A 380 26.84 -0.41 -59.42
N LEU A 381 25.71 -0.81 -60.02
CA LEU A 381 25.67 -1.71 -61.18
C LEU A 381 24.38 -1.47 -61.99
N ALA A 382 24.58 -1.25 -63.29
CA ALA A 382 23.58 -1.14 -64.34
C ALA A 382 22.89 -2.49 -64.65
N GLY A 383 21.75 -2.44 -65.34
CA GLY A 383 21.19 -3.61 -66.02
C GLY A 383 19.70 -3.50 -66.31
N ASP A 384 19.39 -2.97 -67.50
CA ASP A 384 18.43 -3.42 -68.51
C ASP A 384 17.20 -4.28 -68.13
N GLY A 385 16.10 -4.01 -68.82
CA GLY A 385 15.28 -5.08 -69.39
C GLY A 385 13.78 -5.02 -69.09
N GLU A 386 13.06 -4.37 -70.00
CA GLU A 386 11.87 -4.87 -70.74
C GLU A 386 10.79 -5.75 -70.11
N GLY A 387 9.55 -5.43 -70.53
CA GLY A 387 8.47 -6.40 -70.79
C GLY A 387 7.69 -6.91 -69.58
N GLU A 388 6.44 -7.31 -69.66
CA GLU A 388 5.37 -7.19 -70.64
C GLU A 388 4.11 -7.65 -69.89
N SER A 389 2.96 -7.26 -70.41
CA SER A 389 1.60 -7.78 -70.14
C SER A 389 1.50 -9.25 -69.69
N LEU A 390 0.63 -9.50 -68.69
CA LEU A 390 -0.68 -10.11 -68.88
C LEU A 390 -1.60 -9.86 -67.68
#